data_AF-A0A535J3K4-F1
#
_entry.id   AF-A0A535J3K4-F1
#
_cell.length_a   1.000
_cell.length_b   1.000
_cell.length_c   1.000
_cell.angle_alpha   90.00
_cell.angle_beta   90.00
_cell.angle_gamma   90.00
#
_symmetry.space_group_name_H-M   'P 1'
#
loop_
_entity.id
_entity.type
_entity.pdbx_description
1 polymer ?
#
loop_
_entity_poly.entity_id
_entity_poly.type
_entity_poly.pdbx_seq_one_letter_code
_entity_poly.pdbx_strand_id
1 'polypeptide(L)'
;MTGKFTNNGSTVGLNGDGALLYKSPGAGRFKFQTTVAAQQVSFEDISVNGTDYTLTVPGNGKWVAKASTSGLGPNSFSGVSAFRYVGEESLPSGKAWHASASDKDGNPFDAWIRENDGYPLKYVIMQQGNSLTLTFDKYNTGVAIAPPPASQVVKG
;
A
#
# COMPACT_ATOMS: atom_id res chain seq x y z
N MET A 1 -5.73 -4.28 5.72
CA MET A 1 -5.11 -2.93 5.60
C MET A 1 -6.07 -1.88 6.13
N THR A 2 -5.55 -0.80 6.70
CA THR A 2 -6.35 0.36 7.15
C THR A 2 -5.62 1.66 6.84
N GLY A 3 -6.34 2.76 6.72
CA GLY A 3 -5.73 4.07 6.55
C GLY A 3 -6.60 5.20 7.05
N LYS A 4 -5.98 6.36 7.28
CA LYS A 4 -6.65 7.60 7.66
C LYS A 4 -6.15 8.70 6.74
N PHE A 5 -7.06 9.28 5.97
CA PHE A 5 -6.74 10.29 4.97
C PHE A 5 -7.52 11.56 5.23
N THR A 6 -6.85 12.69 5.17
CA THR A 6 -7.44 14.02 5.32
C THR A 6 -7.22 14.80 4.04
N ASN A 7 -8.31 15.30 3.45
CA ASN A 7 -8.27 16.18 2.29
C ASN A 7 -9.25 17.33 2.50
N ASN A 8 -8.81 18.57 2.25
CA ASN A 8 -9.60 19.80 2.46
C ASN A 8 -10.34 19.83 3.81
N GLY A 9 -9.67 19.41 4.90
CA GLY A 9 -10.22 19.40 6.26
C GLY A 9 -11.18 18.25 6.59
N SER A 10 -11.53 17.41 5.61
CA SER A 10 -12.35 16.21 5.82
C SER A 10 -11.47 14.98 6.00
N THR A 11 -11.70 14.22 7.07
CA THR A 11 -10.96 12.99 7.36
C THR A 11 -11.83 11.76 7.10
N VAL A 12 -11.28 10.80 6.36
CA VAL A 12 -11.92 9.51 6.06
C VAL A 12 -11.04 8.36 6.53
N GLY A 13 -11.67 7.33 7.08
CA GLY A 13 -11.03 6.05 7.36
C GLY A 13 -11.17 5.13 6.15
N LEU A 14 -10.09 4.46 5.77
CA LEU A 14 -10.08 3.44 4.74
C LEU A 14 -9.87 2.07 5.37
N ASN A 15 -10.56 1.07 4.85
CA ASN A 15 -10.31 -0.35 5.13
C ASN A 15 -10.13 -1.07 3.80
N GLY A 16 -9.27 -2.07 3.76
CA GLY A 16 -9.00 -2.76 2.51
C GLY A 16 -8.23 -4.04 2.64
N ASP A 17 -8.12 -4.74 1.52
CA ASP A 17 -7.28 -5.90 1.33
C ASP A 17 -6.48 -5.81 0.01
N GLY A 18 -5.42 -6.57 -0.11
CA GLY A 18 -4.56 -6.53 -1.28
C GLY A 18 -3.45 -7.57 -1.28
N ALA A 19 -2.63 -7.49 -2.31
CA ALA A 19 -1.48 -8.36 -2.50
C ALA A 19 -0.29 -7.55 -3.01
N LEU A 20 0.88 -7.94 -2.54
CA LEU A 20 2.16 -7.44 -3.01
C LEU A 20 2.97 -8.58 -3.60
N LEU A 21 3.66 -8.28 -4.69
CA LEU A 21 4.60 -9.15 -5.35
C LEU A 21 5.98 -8.49 -5.33
N TYR A 22 6.90 -9.06 -4.56
CA TYR A 22 8.26 -8.53 -4.40
C TYR A 22 9.25 -9.02 -5.47
N LYS A 23 8.95 -10.13 -6.17
CA LYS A 23 9.83 -10.61 -7.27
C LYS A 23 9.82 -9.60 -8.41
N SER A 24 10.95 -9.42 -9.08
CA SER A 24 11.02 -8.54 -10.25
C SER A 24 10.21 -9.12 -11.44
N PRO A 25 9.36 -8.34 -12.12
CA PRO A 25 9.01 -6.95 -11.80
C PRO A 25 8.05 -6.89 -10.60
N GLY A 26 8.38 -6.04 -9.62
CA GLY A 26 7.53 -5.85 -8.46
C GLY A 26 6.15 -5.31 -8.85
N ALA A 27 5.10 -5.72 -8.15
CA ALA A 27 3.74 -5.30 -8.41
C ALA A 27 2.89 -5.25 -7.13
N GLY A 28 1.81 -4.48 -7.17
CA GLY A 28 0.84 -4.39 -6.09
C GLY A 28 -0.59 -4.30 -6.61
N ARG A 29 -1.53 -4.87 -5.86
CA ARG A 29 -2.97 -4.66 -6.06
C ARG A 29 -3.62 -4.45 -4.72
N PHE A 30 -4.38 -3.37 -4.59
CA PHE A 30 -5.06 -3.02 -3.36
C PHE A 30 -6.49 -2.61 -3.65
N LYS A 31 -7.40 -3.00 -2.77
CA LYS A 31 -8.78 -2.52 -2.78
C LYS A 31 -9.11 -1.89 -1.45
N PHE A 32 -9.46 -0.63 -1.48
CA PHE A 32 -9.87 0.17 -0.34
C PHE A 32 -11.36 0.49 -0.41
N GLN A 33 -11.96 0.67 0.74
CA GLN A 33 -13.36 1.05 0.92
C GLN A 33 -13.44 2.11 2.02
N THR A 34 -14.36 3.04 1.84
CA THR A 34 -14.66 4.10 2.81
C THR A 34 -16.09 4.59 2.64
N THR A 35 -16.52 5.46 3.55
CA THR A 35 -17.80 6.15 3.47
C THR A 35 -17.54 7.66 3.46
N VAL A 36 -17.98 8.33 2.42
CA VAL A 36 -17.91 9.79 2.27
C VAL A 36 -19.32 10.33 2.20
N ALA A 37 -19.70 11.24 3.11
CA ALA A 37 -21.05 11.82 3.16
C ALA A 37 -22.18 10.76 3.09
N ALA A 38 -22.07 9.69 3.89
CA ALA A 38 -22.97 8.53 3.93
C ALA A 38 -23.03 7.66 2.66
N GLN A 39 -22.19 7.92 1.66
CA GLN A 39 -22.05 7.11 0.46
C GLN A 39 -20.82 6.21 0.53
N GLN A 40 -20.99 4.92 0.27
CA GLN A 40 -19.85 4.01 0.17
C GLN A 40 -19.06 4.30 -1.11
N VAL A 41 -17.75 4.42 -0.95
CA VAL A 41 -16.79 4.60 -2.05
C VAL A 41 -15.73 3.52 -1.93
N SER A 42 -15.33 2.95 -3.05
CA SER A 42 -14.20 2.03 -3.13
C SER A 42 -13.21 2.46 -4.20
N PHE A 43 -11.94 2.17 -3.94
CA PHE A 43 -10.83 2.43 -4.82
C PHE A 43 -10.09 1.11 -4.99
N GLU A 44 -9.86 0.70 -6.23
CA GLU A 44 -8.95 -0.40 -6.52
C GLU A 44 -7.75 0.14 -7.28
N ASP A 45 -6.56 -0.13 -6.76
CA ASP A 45 -5.30 0.29 -7.33
C ASP A 45 -4.50 -0.94 -7.76
N ILE A 46 -3.99 -0.94 -8.99
CA ILE A 46 -3.00 -1.89 -9.47
C ILE A 46 -1.76 -1.10 -9.89
N SER A 47 -0.60 -1.43 -9.32
CA SER A 47 0.69 -0.91 -9.77
C SER A 47 1.49 -2.07 -10.36
N VAL A 48 1.81 -1.98 -11.65
CA VAL A 48 2.55 -3.03 -12.37
C VAL A 48 3.25 -2.41 -13.58
N ASN A 49 4.49 -2.83 -13.85
CA ASN A 49 5.28 -2.39 -15.01
C ASN A 49 5.37 -0.85 -15.16
N GLY A 50 5.51 -0.13 -14.04
CA GLY A 50 5.66 1.32 -14.03
C GLY A 50 4.39 2.10 -14.37
N THR A 51 3.23 1.44 -14.36
CA THR A 51 1.91 2.08 -14.55
C THR A 51 1.05 1.83 -13.32
N ASP A 52 0.42 2.90 -12.82
CA ASP A 52 -0.61 2.82 -11.79
C ASP A 52 -1.99 2.88 -12.47
N TYR A 53 -2.86 1.93 -12.15
CA TYR A 53 -4.25 1.87 -12.61
C TYR A 53 -5.16 2.02 -11.42
N THR A 54 -6.07 3.00 -11.46
CA THR A 54 -7.04 3.24 -10.38
C THR A 54 -8.46 3.09 -10.90
N LEU A 55 -9.29 2.29 -10.23
CA LEU A 55 -10.73 2.20 -10.45
C LEU A 55 -11.46 2.76 -9.21
N THR A 56 -12.27 3.78 -9.42
CA THR A 56 -13.12 4.35 -8.37
C THR A 56 -14.57 3.95 -8.57
N VAL A 57 -15.23 3.49 -7.51
CA VAL A 57 -16.65 3.14 -7.51
C VAL A 57 -17.35 3.81 -6.32
N PRO A 58 -18.40 4.63 -6.54
CA PRO A 58 -18.91 5.03 -7.85
C PRO A 58 -17.93 5.98 -8.57
N GLY A 59 -17.91 5.88 -9.88
CA GLY A 59 -17.02 6.64 -10.77
C GLY A 59 -17.44 6.44 -12.22
N ASN A 60 -16.53 6.64 -13.17
CA ASN A 60 -16.80 6.46 -14.60
C ASN A 60 -16.85 4.98 -15.06
N GLY A 61 -16.67 4.03 -14.13
CA GLY A 61 -16.64 2.59 -14.43
C GLY A 61 -15.42 2.14 -15.25
N LYS A 62 -14.36 2.97 -15.33
CA LYS A 62 -13.13 2.70 -16.06
C LYS A 62 -11.93 2.83 -15.13
N TRP A 63 -10.89 2.06 -15.43
CA TRP A 63 -9.58 2.20 -14.84
C TRP A 63 -8.88 3.41 -15.44
N VAL A 64 -8.38 4.31 -14.61
CA VAL A 64 -7.55 5.44 -15.04
C VAL A 64 -6.09 5.01 -14.93
N ALA A 65 -5.38 5.02 -16.05
CA ALA A 65 -3.96 4.69 -16.11
C ALA A 65 -3.09 5.96 -16.09
N LYS A 66 -2.07 5.95 -15.23
CA LYS A 66 -1.03 6.99 -15.13
C LYS A 66 0.36 6.37 -14.98
N ALA A 67 1.39 7.09 -15.39
CA ALA A 67 2.76 6.68 -15.08
C ALA A 67 2.93 6.59 -13.55
N SER A 68 3.52 5.49 -13.07
CA SER A 68 3.70 5.28 -11.64
C SER A 68 4.69 6.29 -11.08
N THR A 69 4.24 7.05 -10.10
CA THR A 69 5.09 7.91 -9.27
C THR A 69 5.23 7.33 -7.86
N SER A 70 4.53 6.24 -7.58
CA SER A 70 4.37 5.65 -6.26
C SER A 70 5.35 4.49 -6.05
N GLY A 71 5.75 4.30 -4.80
CA GLY A 71 6.62 3.21 -4.40
C GLY A 71 5.87 1.89 -4.26
N LEU A 72 5.13 1.42 -5.27
CA LEU A 72 4.51 0.07 -5.29
C LEU A 72 5.09 -0.86 -6.38
N GLY A 73 6.17 -0.45 -7.02
CA GLY A 73 6.96 -1.23 -7.98
C GLY A 73 8.29 -1.78 -7.43
N PRO A 74 9.21 -2.28 -8.26
CA PRO A 74 10.48 -2.88 -7.79
C PRO A 74 11.34 -1.96 -6.91
N ASN A 75 11.13 -0.63 -7.00
CA ASN A 75 11.86 0.38 -6.24
C ASN A 75 11.10 0.89 -5.01
N SER A 76 9.98 0.26 -4.63
CA SER A 76 9.11 0.63 -3.51
C SER A 76 9.82 0.96 -2.20
N PHE A 77 10.88 0.20 -1.91
CA PHE A 77 11.62 0.27 -0.65
C PHE A 77 13.07 0.73 -0.88
N SER A 78 13.37 1.26 -2.07
CA SER A 78 14.68 1.84 -2.37
C SER A 78 14.75 3.30 -1.95
N GLY A 79 15.94 3.78 -1.58
CA GLY A 79 16.14 5.17 -1.17
C GLY A 79 15.68 5.48 0.26
N VAL A 80 15.48 4.46 1.10
CA VAL A 80 15.23 4.67 2.53
C VAL A 80 16.44 5.29 3.22
N SER A 81 16.19 6.16 4.18
CA SER A 81 17.21 6.86 4.98
C SER A 81 16.81 6.89 6.46
N ALA A 82 17.68 7.45 7.30
CA ALA A 82 17.43 7.60 8.75
C ALA A 82 17.00 6.30 9.45
N PHE A 83 17.51 5.16 8.99
CA PHE A 83 17.19 3.86 9.57
C PHE A 83 17.55 3.83 11.06
N ARG A 84 16.61 3.34 11.86
CA ARG A 84 16.77 3.13 13.28
C ARG A 84 16.10 1.82 13.69
N TYR A 85 16.83 1.01 14.45
CA TYR A 85 16.23 -0.08 15.22
C TYR A 85 15.50 0.51 16.43
N VAL A 86 14.23 0.14 16.60
CA VAL A 86 13.38 0.63 17.70
C VAL A 86 13.36 -0.36 18.85
N GLY A 87 13.23 -1.66 18.55
CA GLY A 87 13.21 -2.72 19.56
C GLY A 87 12.48 -3.97 19.09
N GLU A 88 12.21 -4.88 20.04
CA GLU A 88 11.43 -6.10 19.82
C GLU A 88 10.00 -5.90 20.33
N GLU A 89 9.02 -6.41 19.60
CA GLU A 89 7.60 -6.30 19.94
C GLU A 89 6.86 -7.62 19.69
N SER A 90 5.94 -7.97 20.58
CA SER A 90 5.03 -9.10 20.38
C SER A 90 3.71 -8.61 19.79
N LEU A 91 3.46 -8.95 18.52
CA LEU A 91 2.19 -8.67 17.83
C LEU A 91 1.28 -9.91 17.85
N PRO A 92 -0.04 -9.75 17.61
CA PRO A 92 -0.95 -10.89 17.48
C PRO A 92 -0.52 -11.91 16.40
N SER A 93 0.22 -11.46 15.38
CA SER A 93 0.74 -12.28 14.28
C SER A 93 2.14 -12.87 14.53
N GLY A 94 2.73 -12.63 15.70
CA GLY A 94 4.04 -13.15 16.09
C GLY A 94 4.98 -12.09 16.67
N LYS A 95 6.16 -12.53 17.12
CA LYS A 95 7.23 -11.64 17.57
C LYS A 95 7.91 -10.96 16.39
N ALA A 96 8.30 -9.70 16.57
CA ALA A 96 8.87 -8.88 15.52
C ALA A 96 9.96 -7.93 16.02
N TRP A 97 10.95 -7.71 15.16
CA TRP A 97 11.83 -6.55 15.21
C TRP A 97 11.10 -5.35 14.63
N HIS A 98 11.03 -4.26 15.38
CA HIS A 98 10.54 -2.97 14.94
C HIS A 98 11.71 -2.07 14.51
N ALA A 99 11.63 -1.57 13.29
CA ALA A 99 12.53 -0.55 12.76
C ALA A 99 11.74 0.64 12.20
N SER A 100 12.33 1.82 12.30
CA SER A 100 11.82 3.06 11.69
C SER A 100 12.81 3.62 10.69
N ALA A 101 12.31 4.35 9.70
CA ALA A 101 13.08 4.98 8.64
C ALA A 101 12.31 6.16 8.04
N SER A 102 12.96 6.88 7.12
CA SER A 102 12.31 7.78 6.17
C SER A 102 12.32 7.14 4.79
N ASP A 103 11.20 7.21 4.06
CA ASP A 103 11.15 6.78 2.66
C ASP A 103 11.93 7.73 1.74
N LYS A 104 11.96 7.42 0.43
CA LYS A 104 12.67 8.21 -0.58
C LYS A 104 12.19 9.67 -0.69
N ASP A 105 10.98 9.97 -0.24
CA ASP A 105 10.37 11.30 -0.28
C ASP A 105 10.46 11.99 1.10
N GLY A 106 11.16 11.37 2.08
CA GLY A 106 11.36 11.89 3.43
C GLY A 106 10.22 11.59 4.39
N ASN A 107 9.22 10.80 3.99
CA ASN A 107 8.08 10.47 4.83
C ASN A 107 8.44 9.42 5.89
N PRO A 108 7.92 9.52 7.13
CA PRO A 108 8.12 8.48 8.14
C PRO A 108 7.55 7.12 7.72
N PHE A 109 8.34 6.08 8.01
CA PHE A 109 8.02 4.69 7.74
C PHE A 109 8.43 3.82 8.93
N ASP A 110 7.50 3.03 9.45
CA ASP A 110 7.77 2.01 10.47
C ASP A 110 7.48 0.62 9.92
N ALA A 111 8.34 -0.33 10.28
CA ALA A 111 8.24 -1.72 9.87
C ALA A 111 8.44 -2.69 11.04
N TRP A 112 7.57 -3.69 11.10
CA TRP A 112 7.67 -4.83 12.00
C TRP A 112 7.97 -6.07 11.19
N ILE A 113 9.15 -6.64 11.41
CA ILE A 113 9.67 -7.79 10.68
C ILE A 113 9.67 -9.01 11.60
N ARG A 114 9.05 -10.12 11.16
CA ARG A 114 8.89 -11.33 11.97
C ARG A 114 10.25 -11.95 12.29
N GLU A 115 10.46 -12.26 13.57
CA GLU A 115 11.77 -12.73 14.08
C GLU A 115 12.23 -14.08 13.51
N ASN A 116 11.30 -14.97 13.18
CA ASN A 116 11.64 -16.35 12.84
C ASN A 116 12.10 -16.54 11.39
N ASP A 117 11.69 -15.66 10.47
CA ASP A 117 11.92 -15.84 9.03
C ASP A 117 12.05 -14.54 8.22
N GLY A 118 11.99 -13.38 8.89
CA GLY A 118 12.21 -12.09 8.25
C GLY A 118 11.07 -11.59 7.37
N TYR A 119 9.90 -12.25 7.38
CA TYR A 119 8.75 -11.71 6.65
C TYR A 119 8.15 -10.47 7.35
N PRO A 120 7.65 -9.49 6.59
CA PRO A 120 7.00 -8.33 7.20
C PRO A 120 5.69 -8.73 7.85
N LEU A 121 5.41 -8.25 9.06
CA LEU A 121 4.12 -8.41 9.74
C LEU A 121 3.25 -7.18 9.60
N LYS A 122 3.86 -6.00 9.64
CA LYS A 122 3.16 -4.73 9.60
C LYS A 122 4.06 -3.63 9.05
N TYR A 123 3.49 -2.75 8.25
CA TYR A 123 4.09 -1.47 7.89
C TYR A 123 3.15 -0.32 8.27
N VAL A 124 3.71 0.80 8.70
CA VAL A 124 3.01 2.08 8.85
C VAL A 124 3.73 3.11 8.02
N ILE A 125 3.00 3.72 7.08
CA ILE A 125 3.50 4.75 6.18
C ILE A 125 2.76 6.04 6.52
N MET A 126 3.47 7.15 6.70
CA MET A 126 2.86 8.45 6.96
C MET A 126 3.19 9.45 5.86
N GLN A 127 2.21 9.94 5.12
CA GLN A 127 2.44 10.90 4.03
C GLN A 127 1.54 12.11 4.17
N GLN A 128 2.13 13.31 4.28
CA GLN A 128 1.40 14.58 4.34
C GLN A 128 0.26 14.60 5.40
N GLY A 129 0.50 14.00 6.57
CA GLY A 129 -0.49 13.88 7.65
C GLY A 129 -1.52 12.74 7.48
N ASN A 130 -1.45 11.98 6.39
CA ASN A 130 -2.20 10.74 6.20
C ASN A 130 -1.40 9.55 6.70
N SER A 131 -2.08 8.49 7.11
CA SER A 131 -1.45 7.24 7.50
C SER A 131 -2.04 6.03 6.77
N LEU A 132 -1.19 5.11 6.39
CA LEU A 132 -1.55 3.81 5.82
C LEU A 132 -0.88 2.72 6.66
N THR A 133 -1.68 1.79 7.17
CA THR A 133 -1.23 0.59 7.87
C THR A 133 -1.48 -0.64 7.01
N LEU A 134 -0.39 -1.33 6.67
CA LEU A 134 -0.41 -2.62 6.01
C LEU A 134 -0.15 -3.68 7.07
N THR A 135 -0.95 -4.75 7.08
CA THR A 135 -0.77 -5.92 7.95
C THR A 135 -0.72 -7.14 7.06
N PHE A 136 0.27 -8.00 7.27
CA PHE A 136 0.55 -9.12 6.39
C PHE A 136 0.20 -10.43 7.08
N ASP A 137 -0.62 -11.24 6.42
CA ASP A 137 -1.16 -12.49 6.96
C ASP A 137 -0.81 -13.71 6.10
N LYS A 138 -0.54 -13.51 4.81
CA LYS A 138 -0.22 -14.57 3.84
C LYS A 138 1.10 -14.27 3.12
N TYR A 139 1.88 -15.32 2.88
CA TYR A 139 3.21 -15.25 2.28
C TYR A 139 3.35 -16.31 1.20
N ASN A 140 4.14 -16.03 0.15
CA ASN A 140 4.44 -16.96 -0.94
C ASN A 140 3.21 -17.60 -1.60
N THR A 141 2.12 -16.84 -1.74
CA THR A 141 0.83 -17.34 -2.22
C THR A 141 0.81 -17.72 -3.70
N GLY A 142 1.87 -17.40 -4.45
CA GLY A 142 1.92 -17.59 -5.90
C GLY A 142 1.01 -16.64 -6.69
N VAL A 143 0.46 -15.60 -6.05
CA VAL A 143 -0.43 -14.63 -6.71
C VAL A 143 0.24 -13.97 -7.92
N ALA A 144 -0.53 -13.85 -9.01
CA ALA A 144 -0.15 -13.06 -10.18
C ALA A 144 -0.96 -11.76 -10.19
N ILE A 145 -0.28 -10.65 -10.47
CA ILE A 145 -0.88 -9.32 -10.58
C ILE A 145 -0.65 -8.85 -12.01
N ALA A 146 -1.73 -8.48 -12.70
CA ALA A 146 -1.71 -8.06 -14.10
C ALA A 146 -2.47 -6.74 -14.28
N PRO A 147 -2.18 -5.97 -15.34
CA PRO A 147 -2.96 -4.80 -15.70
C PRO A 147 -4.45 -5.14 -15.93
N PRO A 148 -5.36 -4.17 -15.76
CA PRO A 148 -6.75 -4.33 -16.19
C PRO A 148 -6.88 -4.58 -17.70
N PRO A 149 -8.01 -5.17 -18.17
CA PRO A 149 -8.30 -5.28 -19.59
C PRO A 149 -8.25 -3.91 -20.29
N ALA A 150 -7.56 -3.83 -21.43
CA ALA A 150 -7.36 -2.56 -22.14
C ALA A 150 -8.68 -1.83 -22.50
N SER A 151 -9.75 -2.57 -22.79
CA SER A 151 -11.09 -2.02 -23.06
C SER A 151 -11.74 -1.32 -21.85
N GLN A 152 -11.22 -1.55 -20.65
CA GLN A 152 -11.66 -0.93 -19.41
C GLN A 152 -10.74 0.21 -18.95
N VAL A 153 -9.66 0.50 -19.67
CA VAL A 153 -8.67 1.51 -19.30
C VAL A 153 -8.89 2.80 -20.09
N VAL A 154 -8.78 3.94 -19.41
CA VAL A 154 -8.68 5.27 -20.00
C VAL A 154 -7.40 5.94 -19.51
N LYS A 155 -6.86 6.88 -20.31
CA LYS A 155 -5.67 7.65 -19.92
C LYS A 155 -6.07 8.74 -18.92
N GLY A 156 -5.34 8.83 -17.81
CA GLY A 156 -5.44 9.90 -16.81
C GLY A 156 -4.54 11.08 -17.10
#